data_AF-A0A3L8BB29-F1
#
_entry.id   AF-A0A3L8BB29-F1
#
_cell.length_a   1.000
_cell.length_b   1.000
_cell.length_c   1.000
_cell.angle_alpha   90.00
_cell.angle_beta   90.00
_cell.angle_gamma   90.00
#
_symmetry.space_group_name_H-M   'P 1'
#
loop_
_entity.id
_entity.type
_entity.pdbx_description
1 polymer ?
#
loop_
_entity_poly.entity_id
_entity_poly.type
_entity_poly.pdbx_seq_one_letter_code
_entity_poly.pdbx_strand_id
1 'polypeptide(L)'
;MRQTLSAIVFLFIASLAQAQDLTDAEIQKWVKAYQAIINWAESANIEEELDNKAEPNEYSRIFSQMMEHSKKSKYYDTLVDVLDDNGYSDPTKWSDTGDRIMLAYVANEMDGQEAEMKQQLQQMQAMMNSGMVPPEQKAMMEQMLAESGKAMQAASAAPEADKKAVKRNQALLNSIMDPGE
;
A
#
# COMPACT_ATOMS: atom_id res chain seq x y z
N MET A 1 20.05 -19.16 63.13
CA MET A 1 20.40 -19.38 61.70
C MET A 1 19.11 -19.51 60.91
N ARG A 2 18.79 -18.55 60.05
CA ARG A 2 17.74 -18.67 59.02
C ARG A 2 18.25 -17.93 57.79
N GLN A 3 18.72 -18.67 56.78
CA GLN A 3 19.01 -18.12 55.46
C GLN A 3 17.72 -18.21 54.66
N THR A 4 17.17 -17.06 54.26
CA THR A 4 16.06 -16.99 53.32
C THR A 4 16.60 -17.07 51.90
N LEU A 5 16.24 -18.15 51.20
CA LEU A 5 16.28 -18.23 49.74
C LEU A 5 15.51 -17.04 49.14
N SER A 6 16.13 -16.32 48.21
CA SER A 6 15.42 -15.51 47.21
C SER A 6 16.03 -15.79 45.85
N ALA A 7 15.38 -16.66 45.08
CA ALA A 7 15.62 -16.81 43.66
C ALA A 7 14.83 -15.74 42.93
N ILE A 8 15.52 -14.80 42.28
CA ILE A 8 14.91 -13.79 41.41
C ILE A 8 14.70 -14.46 40.05
N VAL A 9 13.45 -14.73 39.70
CA VAL A 9 13.04 -15.16 38.36
C VAL A 9 12.77 -13.91 37.53
N PHE A 10 13.67 -13.60 36.59
CA PHE A 10 13.42 -12.62 35.54
C PHE A 10 12.53 -13.28 34.47
N LEU A 11 11.23 -12.99 34.51
CA LEU A 11 10.29 -13.30 33.43
C LEU A 11 10.54 -12.33 32.27
N PHE A 12 11.25 -12.80 31.25
CA PHE A 12 11.27 -12.17 29.94
C PHE A 12 9.85 -12.25 29.36
N ILE A 13 9.15 -11.12 29.32
CA ILE A 13 7.94 -10.98 28.51
C ILE A 13 8.43 -10.87 27.07
N ALA A 14 8.37 -11.97 26.33
CA ALA A 14 8.55 -11.96 24.90
C ALA A 14 7.39 -11.16 24.30
N SER A 15 7.67 -9.94 23.84
CA SER A 15 6.75 -9.17 23.01
C SER A 15 6.48 -9.98 21.75
N LEU A 16 5.32 -10.63 21.68
CA LEU A 16 4.79 -11.12 20.42
C LEU A 16 4.57 -9.86 19.57
N ALA A 17 5.47 -9.62 18.61
CA ALA A 17 5.28 -8.63 17.57
C ALA A 17 4.12 -9.10 16.68
N GLN A 18 2.89 -8.93 17.16
CA GLN A 18 1.72 -8.89 16.33
C GLN A 18 1.87 -7.64 15.46
N ALA A 19 1.73 -7.78 14.15
CA ALA A 19 1.60 -6.62 13.27
C ALA A 19 0.46 -5.76 13.83
N GLN A 20 0.79 -4.56 14.28
CA GLN A 20 -0.18 -3.67 14.89
C GLN A 20 -1.22 -3.29 13.83
N ASP A 21 -2.49 -3.47 14.14
CA ASP A 21 -3.61 -3.08 13.28
C ASP A 21 -3.46 -1.60 12.87
N LEU A 22 -3.80 -1.28 11.63
CA LEU A 22 -3.74 0.10 11.14
C LEU A 22 -4.74 0.96 11.92
N THR A 23 -4.24 2.02 12.55
CA THR A 23 -5.04 2.95 13.35
C THR A 23 -5.38 4.23 12.58
N ASP A 24 -6.43 4.92 13.02
CA ASP A 24 -6.82 6.22 12.44
C ASP A 24 -5.69 7.25 12.56
N ALA A 25 -4.94 7.21 13.67
CA ALA A 25 -3.79 8.09 13.90
C ALA A 25 -2.63 7.80 12.94
N GLU A 26 -2.37 6.53 12.61
CA GLU A 26 -1.36 6.16 11.62
C GLU A 26 -1.75 6.60 10.22
N ILE A 27 -3.03 6.47 9.84
CA ILE A 27 -3.53 6.95 8.55
C ILE A 27 -3.38 8.48 8.46
N GLN A 28 -3.81 9.22 9.47
CA GLN A 28 -3.70 10.69 9.49
C GLN A 28 -2.24 11.16 9.42
N LYS A 29 -1.35 10.52 10.18
CA LYS A 29 0.08 10.81 10.15
C LYS A 29 0.67 10.52 8.77
N TRP A 30 0.30 9.40 8.17
CA TRP A 30 0.76 9.01 6.85
C TRP A 30 0.30 9.99 5.77
N VAL A 31 -0.98 10.39 5.78
CA VAL A 31 -1.55 11.40 4.85
C VAL A 31 -0.81 12.73 4.97
N LYS A 32 -0.53 13.18 6.21
CA LYS A 32 0.23 14.40 6.45
C LYS A 32 1.64 14.32 5.83
N ALA A 33 2.33 13.21 6.05
CA ALA A 33 3.66 12.99 5.48
C ALA A 33 3.63 12.93 3.95
N TYR A 34 2.63 12.25 3.38
CA TYR A 34 2.41 12.19 1.93
C TYR A 34 2.24 13.59 1.34
N GLN A 35 1.37 14.42 1.91
CA GLN A 35 1.18 15.82 1.47
C GLN A 35 2.46 16.65 1.59
N ALA A 36 3.24 16.46 2.65
CA ALA A 36 4.53 17.15 2.80
C ALA A 36 5.52 16.77 1.69
N ILE A 37 5.57 15.49 1.31
CA ILE A 37 6.38 15.01 0.19
C ILE A 37 5.93 15.64 -1.12
N ILE A 38 4.62 15.66 -1.40
CA ILE A 38 4.09 16.28 -2.62
C ILE A 38 4.42 17.78 -2.67
N ASN A 39 4.15 18.53 -1.60
CA ASN A 39 4.46 19.97 -1.57
C ASN A 39 5.95 20.26 -1.74
N TRP A 40 6.81 19.41 -1.16
CA TRP A 40 8.26 19.53 -1.34
C TRP A 40 8.67 19.22 -2.78
N ALA A 41 8.15 18.13 -3.36
CA ALA A 41 8.39 17.74 -4.74
C ALA A 41 8.02 18.86 -5.71
N GLU A 42 6.86 19.49 -5.48
CA GLU A 42 6.37 20.63 -6.25
C GLU A 42 7.29 21.85 -6.11
N SER A 43 7.66 22.19 -4.88
CA SER A 43 8.56 23.32 -4.61
C SER A 43 9.95 23.14 -5.23
N ALA A 44 10.40 21.89 -5.36
CA ALA A 44 11.68 21.54 -5.97
C ALA A 44 11.59 21.28 -7.48
N ASN A 45 10.38 21.25 -8.06
CA ASN A 45 10.11 20.94 -9.47
C ASN A 45 10.66 19.56 -9.88
N ILE A 46 10.40 18.54 -9.06
CA ILE A 46 10.88 17.15 -9.20
C ILE A 46 9.75 16.13 -9.12
N GLU A 47 8.50 16.57 -9.31
CA GLU A 47 7.30 15.74 -9.24
C GLU A 47 7.41 14.55 -10.19
N GLU A 48 7.87 14.78 -11.42
CA GLU A 48 8.10 13.72 -12.42
C GLU A 48 9.23 12.75 -12.06
N GLU A 49 10.20 13.17 -11.23
CA GLU A 49 11.31 12.32 -10.77
C GLU A 49 10.90 11.45 -9.57
N LEU A 50 9.88 11.89 -8.82
CA LEU A 50 9.28 11.15 -7.72
C LEU A 50 8.06 10.33 -8.15
N ASP A 51 7.44 10.71 -9.27
CA ASP A 51 6.40 9.93 -9.91
C ASP A 51 6.99 8.59 -10.34
N ASN A 52 6.59 7.58 -9.61
CA ASN A 52 7.13 6.25 -9.80
C ASN A 52 6.53 5.73 -11.10
N LYS A 53 7.33 5.70 -12.18
CA LYS A 53 7.08 4.83 -13.34
C LYS A 53 7.22 3.34 -12.94
N ALA A 54 6.75 2.97 -11.75
CA ALA A 54 6.63 1.61 -11.33
C ALA A 54 5.77 0.91 -12.37
N GLU A 55 6.26 -0.24 -12.82
CA GLU A 55 5.44 -1.20 -13.55
C GLU A 55 4.13 -1.38 -12.76
N PRO A 56 2.94 -1.23 -13.37
CA PRO A 56 1.61 -1.27 -12.72
C PRO A 56 1.28 -2.54 -11.89
N ASN A 57 2.24 -3.44 -11.73
CA ASN A 57 2.04 -4.86 -11.56
C ASN A 57 2.01 -5.28 -10.07
N GLU A 58 2.30 -4.35 -9.12
CA GLU A 58 2.30 -4.60 -7.67
C GLU A 58 1.71 -3.42 -6.86
N TYR A 59 0.40 -3.16 -7.01
CA TYR A 59 -0.34 -2.13 -6.25
C TYR A 59 -0.16 -2.23 -4.72
N SER A 60 0.05 -3.44 -4.20
CA SER A 60 0.27 -3.70 -2.77
C SER A 60 1.63 -3.24 -2.26
N ARG A 61 2.55 -2.78 -3.12
CA ARG A 61 3.92 -2.37 -2.77
C ARG A 61 4.33 -1.04 -3.38
N ILE A 62 3.38 -0.21 -3.81
CA ILE A 62 3.67 1.00 -4.59
C ILE A 62 4.57 1.99 -3.84
N PHE A 63 4.36 2.17 -2.54
CA PHE A 63 5.16 3.07 -1.71
C PHE A 63 6.49 2.46 -1.33
N SER A 64 6.55 1.15 -1.08
CA SER A 64 7.85 0.46 -0.90
C SER A 64 8.72 0.58 -2.14
N GLN A 65 8.15 0.40 -3.33
CA GLN A 65 8.87 0.56 -4.58
C GLN A 65 9.32 2.01 -4.79
N MET A 66 8.48 3.00 -4.45
CA MET A 66 8.84 4.42 -4.52
C MET A 66 10.06 4.69 -3.63
N MET A 67 10.03 4.18 -2.40
CA MET A 67 11.12 4.32 -1.44
C MET A 67 12.39 3.61 -1.92
N GLU A 68 12.29 2.38 -2.44
CA GLU A 68 13.42 1.63 -3.02
C GLU A 68 14.04 2.35 -4.22
N HIS A 69 13.22 2.94 -5.10
CA HIS A 69 13.68 3.68 -6.26
C HIS A 69 14.36 4.99 -5.86
N SER A 70 13.76 5.71 -4.90
CA SER A 70 14.26 6.99 -4.40
C SER A 70 15.67 6.88 -3.84
N LYS A 71 16.09 5.72 -3.28
CA LYS A 71 17.46 5.47 -2.79
C LYS A 71 18.56 5.69 -3.83
N LYS A 72 18.22 5.66 -5.12
CA LYS A 72 19.16 5.92 -6.23
C LYS A 72 19.15 7.38 -6.68
N SER A 73 18.18 8.16 -6.21
CA SER A 73 18.03 9.57 -6.53
C SER A 73 18.95 10.44 -5.67
N LYS A 74 19.40 11.56 -6.24
CA LYS A 74 20.13 12.60 -5.51
C LYS A 74 19.26 13.31 -4.46
N TYR A 75 17.94 13.13 -4.51
CA TYR A 75 16.98 13.72 -3.56
C TYR A 75 16.62 12.80 -2.40
N TYR A 76 17.20 11.59 -2.31
CA TYR A 76 16.86 10.63 -1.26
C TYR A 76 17.02 11.20 0.14
N ASP A 77 18.15 11.85 0.42
CA ASP A 77 18.43 12.39 1.75
C ASP A 77 17.39 13.46 2.14
N THR A 78 16.98 14.31 1.19
CA THR A 78 15.94 15.31 1.43
C THR A 78 14.56 14.69 1.60
N LEU A 79 14.23 13.62 0.88
CA LEU A 79 13.00 12.85 1.11
C LEU A 79 12.99 12.27 2.53
N VAL A 80 14.12 11.73 2.99
CA VAL A 80 14.27 11.21 4.36
C VAL A 80 14.11 12.33 5.39
N ASP A 81 14.68 13.51 5.16
CA ASP A 81 14.51 14.67 6.05
C ASP A 81 13.04 15.10 6.15
N VAL A 82 12.32 15.18 5.02
CA VAL A 82 10.88 15.49 4.99
C VAL A 82 10.07 14.45 5.79
N LEU A 83 10.44 13.17 5.68
CA LEU A 83 9.81 12.09 6.43
C LEU A 83 10.10 12.19 7.94
N ASP A 84 11.34 12.47 8.33
CA ASP A 84 11.72 12.63 9.74
C ASP A 84 11.00 13.83 10.39
N ASP A 85 10.90 14.96 9.70
CA ASP A 85 10.11 16.13 10.12
C ASP A 85 8.62 15.82 10.32
N ASN A 86 8.11 14.78 9.65
CA ASN A 86 6.75 14.27 9.79
C ASN A 86 6.66 13.05 10.74
N GLY A 87 7.72 12.78 11.49
CA GLY A 87 7.79 11.78 12.55
C GLY A 87 8.10 10.37 12.06
N TYR A 88 8.63 10.20 10.85
CA TYR A 88 9.10 8.93 10.30
C TYR A 88 10.63 8.88 10.27
N SER A 89 11.24 8.68 11.43
CA SER A 89 12.70 8.46 11.53
C SER A 89 13.17 7.16 10.87
N ASP A 90 12.23 6.30 10.49
CA ASP A 90 12.46 5.15 9.63
C ASP A 90 11.57 5.28 8.38
N PRO A 91 12.15 5.61 7.21
CA PRO A 91 11.38 5.81 5.99
C PRO A 91 10.69 4.52 5.50
N THR A 92 11.20 3.33 5.87
CA THR A 92 10.54 2.05 5.54
C THR A 92 9.20 1.91 6.26
N LYS A 93 9.05 2.47 7.48
CA LYS A 93 7.74 2.46 8.15
C LYS A 93 6.70 3.28 7.41
N TRP A 94 7.10 4.39 6.78
CA TRP A 94 6.19 5.20 5.99
C TRP A 94 5.73 4.43 4.75
N SER A 95 6.65 3.79 4.03
CA SER A 95 6.30 3.02 2.83
C SER A 95 5.43 1.81 3.16
N ASP A 96 5.77 1.04 4.19
CA ASP A 96 5.00 -0.14 4.61
C ASP A 96 3.58 0.25 5.05
N THR A 97 3.43 1.39 5.72
CA THR A 97 2.11 1.92 6.12
C THR A 97 1.30 2.31 4.88
N GLY A 98 1.92 2.99 3.92
CA GLY A 98 1.26 3.39 2.68
C GLY A 98 0.79 2.19 1.86
N ASP A 99 1.61 1.14 1.79
CA ASP A 99 1.26 -0.11 1.10
C ASP A 99 0.05 -0.80 1.72
N ARG A 100 -0.02 -0.85 3.06
CA ARG A 100 -1.20 -1.36 3.78
C ARG A 100 -2.44 -0.52 3.53
N ILE A 101 -2.31 0.81 3.55
CA ILE A 101 -3.41 1.74 3.24
C ILE A 101 -3.92 1.48 1.83
N MET A 102 -3.03 1.43 0.83
CA MET A 102 -3.42 1.25 -0.57
C MET A 102 -4.08 -0.11 -0.81
N LEU A 103 -3.52 -1.17 -0.22
CA LEU A 103 -4.11 -2.51 -0.30
C LEU A 103 -5.53 -2.56 0.28
N ALA A 104 -5.73 -1.99 1.46
CA ALA A 104 -7.03 -1.93 2.11
C ALA A 104 -8.01 -0.97 1.41
N TYR A 105 -7.52 0.11 0.79
CA TYR A 105 -8.31 1.04 -0.01
C TYR A 105 -8.87 0.34 -1.24
N VAL A 106 -8.02 -0.29 -2.05
CA VAL A 106 -8.44 -1.08 -3.21
C VAL A 106 -9.39 -2.20 -2.79
N ALA A 107 -9.11 -2.90 -1.69
CA ALA A 107 -10.01 -3.94 -1.18
C ALA A 107 -11.40 -3.42 -0.83
N ASN A 108 -11.51 -2.20 -0.28
CA ASN A 108 -12.80 -1.58 0.02
C ASN A 108 -13.54 -1.12 -1.24
N GLU A 109 -12.83 -0.62 -2.26
CA GLU A 109 -13.44 -0.24 -3.54
C GLU A 109 -14.01 -1.46 -4.30
N MET A 110 -13.36 -2.61 -4.14
CA MET A 110 -13.80 -3.88 -4.72
C MET A 110 -14.92 -4.55 -3.92
N ASP A 111 -15.07 -4.21 -2.63
CA ASP A 111 -16.08 -4.76 -1.74
C ASP A 111 -17.48 -4.34 -2.21
N GLY A 112 -18.29 -5.31 -2.64
CA GLY A 112 -19.61 -5.09 -3.25
C GLY A 112 -19.63 -5.14 -4.78
N GLN A 113 -18.48 -5.12 -5.46
CA GLN A 113 -18.36 -5.30 -6.92
C GLN A 113 -17.80 -6.67 -7.32
N GLU A 114 -17.38 -7.50 -6.36
CA GLU A 114 -16.71 -8.79 -6.60
C GLU A 114 -17.49 -9.69 -7.57
N ALA A 115 -18.81 -9.82 -7.38
CA ALA A 115 -19.63 -10.69 -8.22
C ALA A 115 -19.69 -10.19 -9.69
N GLU A 116 -19.84 -8.88 -9.88
CA GLU A 116 -19.86 -8.26 -11.20
C GLU A 116 -18.50 -8.39 -11.88
N MET A 117 -17.42 -8.08 -11.15
CA MET A 117 -16.05 -8.18 -11.64
C MET A 117 -15.71 -9.62 -12.04
N LYS A 118 -16.08 -10.60 -11.21
CA LYS A 118 -15.91 -12.03 -11.53
C LYS A 118 -16.67 -12.42 -12.80
N GLN A 119 -17.88 -11.91 -12.98
CA GLN A 119 -18.67 -12.14 -14.20
C GLN A 119 -18.00 -11.50 -15.43
N GLN A 120 -17.48 -10.27 -15.32
CA GLN A 120 -16.77 -9.60 -16.42
C GLN A 120 -15.50 -10.37 -16.82
N LEU A 121 -14.72 -10.84 -15.85
CA LEU A 121 -13.52 -11.66 -16.11
C LEU A 121 -13.86 -12.96 -16.84
N GLN A 122 -14.95 -13.64 -16.43
CA GLN A 122 -15.43 -14.84 -17.12
C GLN A 122 -15.85 -14.55 -18.57
N GLN A 123 -16.53 -13.44 -18.83
CA GLN A 123 -16.92 -13.03 -20.17
C GLN A 123 -15.70 -12.73 -21.05
N MET A 124 -14.71 -12.03 -20.50
CA MET A 124 -13.46 -11.73 -21.19
C MET A 124 -12.71 -13.02 -21.55
N GLN A 125 -12.66 -13.98 -20.64
CA GLN A 125 -12.02 -15.27 -20.91
C GLN A 125 -12.78 -16.09 -21.96
N ALA A 126 -14.11 -16.07 -21.95
CA ALA A 126 -14.93 -16.68 -22.99
C ALA A 126 -14.69 -16.03 -24.37
N MET A 127 -14.56 -14.69 -24.42
CA MET A 127 -14.24 -13.96 -25.64
C MET A 127 -12.87 -14.38 -26.20
N MET A 128 -11.84 -14.46 -25.37
CA MET A 128 -10.49 -14.90 -25.80
C MET A 128 -10.45 -16.35 -26.29
N ASN A 129 -11.36 -17.18 -25.79
CA ASN A 129 -11.49 -18.59 -26.20
C ASN A 129 -12.37 -18.78 -27.45
N SER A 130 -13.07 -17.73 -27.91
CA SER A 130 -13.95 -17.81 -29.09
C SER A 130 -13.19 -17.83 -30.42
N GLY A 131 -11.88 -17.54 -30.41
CA GLY A 131 -11.05 -17.46 -31.62
C GLY A 131 -11.23 -16.16 -32.41
N MET A 132 -12.05 -15.22 -31.94
CA MET A 132 -12.28 -13.91 -32.59
C MET A 132 -11.20 -12.86 -32.26
N VAL A 133 -10.32 -13.14 -31.30
CA VAL A 133 -9.25 -12.22 -30.87
C VAL A 133 -7.94 -12.55 -31.59
N PRO A 134 -7.30 -11.58 -32.28
CA PRO A 134 -5.99 -11.77 -32.90
C PRO A 134 -4.93 -12.24 -31.87
N PRO A 135 -3.94 -13.05 -32.26
CA PRO A 135 -2.97 -13.63 -31.32
C PRO A 135 -2.22 -12.60 -30.46
N GLU A 136 -1.78 -11.49 -31.06
CA GLU A 136 -1.07 -10.42 -30.35
C GLU A 136 -1.96 -9.72 -29.31
N GLN A 137 -3.21 -9.44 -29.67
CA GLN A 137 -4.19 -8.87 -28.73
C GLN A 137 -4.56 -9.87 -27.63
N LYS A 138 -4.65 -11.16 -27.96
CA LYS A 138 -4.93 -12.20 -26.98
C LYS A 138 -3.84 -12.28 -25.91
N ALA A 139 -2.57 -12.24 -26.30
CA ALA A 139 -1.46 -12.27 -25.35
C ALA A 139 -1.50 -11.07 -24.39
N MET A 140 -1.79 -9.87 -24.90
CA MET A 140 -1.96 -8.67 -24.08
C MET A 140 -3.15 -8.80 -23.11
N MET A 141 -4.29 -9.32 -23.58
CA MET A 141 -5.46 -9.54 -22.74
C MET A 141 -5.23 -10.62 -21.66
N GLU A 142 -4.49 -11.68 -21.98
CA GLU A 142 -4.10 -12.72 -21.02
C GLU A 142 -3.21 -12.17 -19.90
N GLN A 143 -2.26 -11.29 -20.25
CA GLN A 143 -1.43 -10.60 -19.28
C GLN A 143 -2.28 -9.73 -18.34
N MET A 144 -3.15 -8.88 -18.91
CA MET A 144 -4.03 -8.00 -18.13
C MET A 144 -4.96 -8.79 -17.21
N LEU A 145 -5.48 -9.94 -17.67
CA LEU A 145 -6.33 -10.83 -16.86
C LEU A 145 -5.55 -11.43 -15.68
N ALA A 146 -4.32 -11.88 -15.92
CA ALA A 146 -3.46 -12.43 -14.88
C ALA A 146 -3.10 -11.38 -13.82
N GLU A 147 -2.81 -10.14 -14.24
CA GLU A 147 -2.54 -9.00 -13.36
C GLU A 147 -3.77 -8.63 -12.53
N SER A 148 -4.94 -8.51 -13.16
CA SER A 148 -6.21 -8.25 -12.47
C SER A 148 -6.53 -9.35 -11.44
N GLY A 149 -6.25 -10.61 -11.77
CA GLY A 149 -6.36 -11.75 -10.86
C GLY A 149 -5.48 -11.63 -9.63
N LYS A 150 -4.21 -11.25 -9.81
CA LYS A 150 -3.28 -11.00 -8.69
C LYS A 150 -3.73 -9.84 -7.81
N ALA A 151 -4.20 -8.75 -8.41
CA ALA A 151 -4.71 -7.59 -7.67
C ALA A 151 -5.93 -7.96 -6.82
N MET A 152 -6.90 -8.69 -7.37
CA MET A 152 -8.06 -9.21 -6.61
C MET A 152 -7.63 -10.11 -5.45
N GLN A 153 -6.65 -10.99 -5.69
CA GLN A 153 -6.16 -11.90 -4.64
C GLN A 153 -5.47 -11.13 -3.52
N ALA A 154 -4.64 -10.13 -3.86
CA ALA A 154 -3.98 -9.28 -2.90
C ALA A 154 -5.01 -8.48 -2.09
N ALA A 155 -5.98 -7.84 -2.75
CA ALA A 155 -7.04 -7.08 -2.11
C ALA A 155 -7.89 -7.96 -1.17
N SER A 156 -8.21 -9.18 -1.58
CA SER A 156 -8.93 -10.15 -0.75
C SER A 156 -8.13 -10.59 0.48
N ALA A 157 -6.80 -10.52 0.42
CA ALA A 157 -5.91 -10.83 1.53
C ALA A 157 -5.66 -9.65 2.48
N ALA A 158 -6.22 -8.46 2.20
CA ALA A 158 -6.09 -7.29 3.05
C ALA A 158 -6.67 -7.56 4.46
N PRO A 159 -5.94 -7.24 5.54
CA PRO A 159 -6.45 -7.42 6.90
C PRO A 159 -7.78 -6.70 7.14
N GLU A 160 -8.75 -7.39 7.76
CA GLU A 160 -10.07 -6.81 8.07
C GLU A 160 -10.00 -5.54 8.93
N ALA A 161 -9.03 -5.49 9.86
CA ALA A 161 -8.80 -4.31 10.69
C ALA A 161 -8.38 -3.10 9.84
N ASP A 162 -7.48 -3.31 8.90
CA ASP A 162 -6.97 -2.27 7.99
C ASP A 162 -8.08 -1.79 7.06
N LYS A 163 -8.87 -2.70 6.48
CA LYS A 163 -10.06 -2.36 5.68
C LYS A 163 -11.02 -1.48 6.46
N LYS A 164 -11.32 -1.83 7.71
CA LYS A 164 -12.19 -1.02 8.59
C LYS A 164 -11.60 0.36 8.90
N ALA A 165 -10.29 0.44 9.15
CA ALA A 165 -9.62 1.72 9.42
C ALA A 165 -9.65 2.63 8.19
N VAL A 166 -9.29 2.10 7.02
CA VAL A 166 -9.37 2.82 5.75
C VAL A 166 -10.80 3.28 5.46
N LYS A 167 -11.80 2.42 5.65
CA LYS A 167 -13.21 2.77 5.44
C LYS A 167 -13.69 3.93 6.34
N ARG A 168 -13.26 3.98 7.60
CA ARG A 168 -13.55 5.12 8.49
C ARG A 168 -12.88 6.43 8.04
N ASN A 169 -11.75 6.34 7.35
CA ASN A 169 -10.95 7.48 6.88
C ASN A 169 -11.10 7.74 5.37
N GLN A 170 -12.09 7.15 4.70
CA GLN A 170 -12.23 7.18 3.23
C GLN A 170 -12.23 8.61 2.69
N ALA A 171 -12.99 9.53 3.29
CA ALA A 171 -13.03 10.92 2.84
C ALA A 171 -11.65 11.62 2.86
N LEU A 172 -10.82 11.30 3.87
CA LEU A 172 -9.45 11.83 3.97
C LEU A 172 -8.55 11.24 2.87
N LEU A 173 -8.66 9.94 2.63
CA LEU A 173 -7.87 9.25 1.62
C LEU A 173 -8.27 9.66 0.20
N ASN A 174 -9.56 9.81 -0.08
CA ASN A 174 -10.06 10.31 -1.37
C ASN A 174 -9.47 11.69 -1.69
N SER A 175 -9.30 12.56 -0.70
CA SER A 175 -8.73 13.91 -0.92
C SER A 175 -7.27 13.93 -1.44
N ILE A 176 -6.55 12.80 -1.36
CA ILE A 176 -5.17 12.68 -1.81
C ILE A 176 -4.97 11.60 -2.89
N MET A 177 -5.87 10.62 -3.00
CA MET A 177 -5.76 9.50 -3.96
C MET A 177 -6.65 9.68 -5.20
N ASP A 178 -7.75 10.40 -5.04
CA ASP A 178 -8.68 10.75 -6.12
C ASP A 178 -9.07 12.23 -5.95
N PRO A 179 -8.12 13.15 -6.13
CA PRO A 179 -8.41 14.58 -6.09
C PRO A 179 -9.19 14.89 -7.37
N GLY A 180 -10.50 14.65 -7.34
CA GLY A 180 -11.37 14.76 -8.52
C GLY A 180 -11.03 15.96 -9.40
N GLU A 181 -11.01 15.70 -10.71
CA GLU A 181 -10.73 16.68 -11.78
C GLU A 181 -11.38 18.06 -11.57
#